data_AF-A0A1D9QAG2-F1
#
_entry.id   AF-A0A1D9QAG2-F1
#
_cell.length_a   1.000
_cell.length_b   1.000
_cell.length_c   1.000
_cell.angle_alpha   90.00
_cell.angle_beta   90.00
_cell.angle_gamma   90.00
#
_symmetry.space_group_name_H-M   'P 1'
#
loop_
_entity.id
_entity.type
_entity.pdbx_description
1 polymer ?
#
loop_
_entity_poly.entity_id
_entity_poly.type
_entity_poly.pdbx_seq_one_letter_code
_entity_poly.pdbx_strand_id
1 'polypeptide(L)'
;MKMTSENVYVEPQNGRREGTKKYPKKSREISPRTTYRGAPITSFDKLITYKYILCSNSLFRLLPFNMSSSKEPEPEPTFQLFTSLRYDPILLQSPLNIESWPLPSPAPCPFYMLPYHRDRLQQAATHFSWPIAINAISGPEGFQNLLTTLSKNIDTSSPAPLRVRIVLDHKGNLTVESNPVPAVSLSNLFPTRLPPPSTTSSHPTPQVSISPLTGGALTLGTTDFLPSEPLKSFNSSSPYTIIPDPSLTTPSPYTGFKTTSRNMYDTARSRAEIHTFTEPKEVLLVSSNGQIMEGSLTTPFFYRDRKWVTPSEECGGQIGTTRRWALEKGISTQTTIPITSLTENEECWISNGVRGFTFGRIKFLS
;
A
#
# COMPACT_ATOMS: atom_id res chain seq x y z
N MET A 1 6.79 -50.95 45.25
CA MET A 1 7.54 -51.65 46.33
C MET A 1 8.70 -52.39 45.66
N LYS A 2 9.89 -52.41 46.27
CA LYS A 2 11.24 -52.55 45.64
C LYS A 2 11.62 -51.28 44.83
N MET A 3 12.57 -50.41 45.21
CA MET A 3 13.96 -50.49 45.75
C MET A 3 15.01 -50.85 44.67
N THR A 4 15.81 -49.85 44.19
CA THR A 4 17.25 -49.55 44.49
C THR A 4 18.22 -50.62 43.92
N SER A 5 19.44 -50.39 43.42
CA SER A 5 20.54 -49.42 43.67
C SER A 5 21.59 -49.58 42.51
N GLU A 6 22.64 -48.77 42.23
CA GLU A 6 23.04 -47.36 42.48
C GLU A 6 24.25 -46.99 41.56
N ASN A 7 24.95 -45.87 41.79
CA ASN A 7 26.03 -45.32 40.94
C ASN A 7 27.40 -46.02 41.09
N VAL A 8 28.26 -45.91 40.06
CA VAL A 8 29.73 -45.73 40.26
C VAL A 8 30.26 -44.66 39.30
N TYR A 9 31.09 -43.76 39.83
CA TYR A 9 31.76 -42.66 39.14
C TYR A 9 33.27 -42.89 39.24
N VAL A 10 34.04 -42.71 38.15
CA VAL A 10 35.52 -42.72 38.21
C VAL A 10 36.09 -41.65 37.29
N GLU A 11 36.84 -40.73 37.88
CA GLU A 11 37.64 -39.68 37.22
C GLU A 11 39.08 -40.16 37.01
N PRO A 12 39.86 -39.56 36.08
CA PRO A 12 41.22 -39.22 36.49
C PRO A 12 41.78 -37.90 35.93
N GLN A 13 42.06 -36.99 36.87
CA GLN A 13 43.32 -36.23 37.09
C GLN A 13 44.09 -35.49 35.97
N ASN A 14 44.54 -34.28 36.35
CA ASN A 14 45.38 -33.35 35.60
C ASN A 14 46.85 -33.80 35.39
N GLY A 15 47.43 -33.41 34.24
CA GLY A 15 48.89 -33.37 34.00
C GLY A 15 49.34 -32.00 33.48
N ARG A 16 50.44 -31.45 34.02
CA ARG A 16 50.87 -30.04 33.86
C ARG A 16 52.34 -29.96 33.43
N ARG A 17 52.68 -29.07 32.47
CA ARG A 17 54.01 -28.44 32.20
C ARG A 17 53.95 -27.64 30.87
N GLU A 18 54.83 -26.69 30.55
CA GLU A 18 55.26 -25.47 31.27
C GLU A 18 55.98 -24.50 30.29
N GLY A 19 56.04 -23.20 30.59
CA GLY A 19 56.89 -22.22 29.88
C GLY A 19 56.19 -21.31 28.84
N THR A 20 56.53 -20.03 28.69
CA THR A 20 57.46 -19.15 29.44
C THR A 20 56.96 -17.69 29.51
N LYS A 21 57.51 -16.92 30.46
CA LYS A 21 57.08 -15.55 30.83
C LYS A 21 57.62 -14.47 29.87
N LYS A 22 56.88 -13.37 29.70
CA LYS A 22 57.36 -11.99 29.97
C LYS A 22 56.21 -10.95 29.98
N TYR A 23 56.22 -10.08 30.99
CA TYR A 23 55.47 -8.83 31.12
C TYR A 23 56.48 -7.67 31.26
N PRO A 24 56.10 -6.41 31.00
CA PRO A 24 55.78 -5.53 32.14
C PRO A 24 54.49 -4.68 31.96
N LYS A 25 54.05 -4.09 33.07
CA LYS A 25 52.77 -3.37 33.28
C LYS A 25 52.84 -1.91 32.82
N LYS A 26 51.69 -1.31 32.44
CA LYS A 26 50.99 -0.31 33.29
C LYS A 26 49.63 0.20 32.75
N SER A 27 48.61 0.10 33.62
CA SER A 27 47.47 1.02 33.83
C SER A 27 46.65 1.58 32.66
N ARG A 28 45.35 1.22 32.62
CA ARG A 28 44.23 2.11 33.02
C ARG A 28 42.92 1.32 33.18
N GLU A 29 42.03 1.81 34.04
CA GLU A 29 40.72 1.20 34.31
C GLU A 29 39.76 1.39 33.12
N ILE A 30 38.98 0.35 32.81
CA ILE A 30 37.82 0.44 31.90
C ILE A 30 36.71 -0.44 32.48
N SER A 31 35.53 0.15 32.71
CA SER A 31 34.32 -0.57 33.12
C SER A 31 33.73 -1.38 31.96
N PRO A 32 32.98 -2.48 32.22
CA PRO A 32 32.42 -3.30 31.15
C PRO A 32 31.33 -2.54 30.38
N ARG A 33 31.66 -2.02 29.20
CA ARG A 33 30.67 -1.61 28.20
C ARG A 33 30.01 -2.86 27.61
N THR A 34 28.74 -3.07 27.93
CA THR A 34 27.87 -4.03 27.24
C THR A 34 27.69 -3.60 25.78
N THR A 35 28.41 -4.23 24.86
CA THR A 35 28.23 -3.99 23.42
C THR A 35 26.98 -4.69 22.91
N TYR A 36 25.83 -4.02 22.99
CA TYR A 36 24.71 -4.34 22.11
C TYR A 36 25.15 -4.08 20.66
N ARG A 37 25.42 -5.15 19.90
CA ARG A 37 25.46 -5.07 18.44
C ARG A 37 24.03 -4.84 17.96
N GLY A 38 23.70 -3.59 17.64
CA GLY A 38 22.43 -3.27 17.01
C GLY A 38 22.29 -4.02 15.68
N ALA A 39 21.13 -4.64 15.47
CA ALA A 39 20.77 -5.18 14.17
C ALA A 39 20.73 -4.04 13.13
N PRO A 40 21.07 -4.30 11.85
CA PRO A 40 21.08 -3.26 10.84
C PRO A 40 19.67 -2.74 10.56
N ILE A 41 19.42 -1.47 10.89
CA ILE A 41 18.22 -0.74 10.46
C ILE A 41 18.23 -0.73 8.93
N THR A 42 17.18 -1.28 8.32
CA THR A 42 17.11 -1.44 6.87
C THR A 42 16.96 -0.08 6.17
N SER A 43 17.25 -0.03 4.88
CA SER A 43 17.18 1.20 4.08
C SER A 43 15.76 1.79 3.94
N PHE A 44 14.74 1.11 4.47
CA PHE A 44 13.33 1.46 4.31
C PHE A 44 12.91 2.60 5.26
N ASP A 45 13.30 2.53 6.54
CA ASP A 45 12.93 3.55 7.55
C ASP A 45 13.50 4.93 7.20
N LYS A 46 14.72 4.99 6.67
CA LYS A 46 15.39 6.25 6.32
C LYS A 46 14.66 7.04 5.23
N LEU A 47 14.03 6.35 4.27
CA LEU A 47 13.44 7.00 3.08
C LEU A 47 12.14 7.74 3.41
N ILE A 48 11.32 7.17 4.30
CA ILE A 48 10.05 7.78 4.76
C ILE A 48 10.34 9.02 5.61
N THR A 49 11.36 8.96 6.48
CA THR A 49 11.76 10.09 7.34
C THR A 49 12.38 11.26 6.55
N TYR A 50 13.26 10.99 5.58
CA TYR A 50 14.01 12.07 4.90
C TYR A 50 13.15 12.96 3.99
N LYS A 51 12.12 12.42 3.34
CA LYS A 51 11.34 13.20 2.36
C LYS A 51 10.35 14.18 2.99
N TYR A 52 9.86 13.91 4.20
CA TYR A 52 8.88 14.75 4.89
C TYR A 52 9.47 15.76 5.89
N ILE A 53 10.66 15.50 6.45
CA ILE A 53 11.38 16.48 7.31
C ILE A 53 11.78 17.74 6.52
N LEU A 54 12.06 17.62 5.21
CA LEU A 54 12.46 18.77 4.39
C LEU A 54 11.32 19.77 4.13
N CYS A 55 10.05 19.37 4.31
CA CYS A 55 8.91 20.28 4.17
C CYS A 55 8.56 21.06 5.46
N SER A 56 9.25 20.80 6.58
CA SER A 56 8.95 21.40 7.89
C SER A 56 10.03 22.38 8.40
N ASN A 57 11.16 22.51 7.69
CA ASN A 57 12.27 23.39 8.09
C ASN A 57 12.23 24.79 7.44
N SER A 58 11.09 25.50 7.57
CA SER A 58 11.07 26.95 7.43
C SER A 58 11.39 27.58 8.79
N LEU A 59 12.43 28.42 8.87
CA LEU A 59 12.92 28.98 10.13
C LEU A 59 11.88 29.90 10.79
N PHE A 60 11.15 29.40 11.78
CA PHE A 60 10.49 30.27 12.76
C PHE A 60 11.53 30.83 13.73
N ARG A 61 11.79 32.14 13.64
CA ARG A 61 12.52 32.89 14.66
C ARG A 61 11.78 32.76 16.00
N LEU A 62 12.48 32.27 17.02
CA LEU A 62 11.98 32.25 18.40
C LEU A 62 11.82 33.69 18.91
N LEU A 63 10.57 34.11 19.14
CA LEU A 63 10.21 35.23 20.00
C LEU A 63 9.67 34.67 21.33
N PRO A 64 9.87 35.35 22.47
CA PRO A 64 9.52 34.81 23.78
C PRO A 64 8.02 34.57 23.94
N PHE A 65 7.67 33.38 24.42
CA PHE A 65 6.31 32.89 24.56
C PHE A 65 5.62 33.57 25.76
N ASN A 66 4.59 34.38 25.50
CA ASN A 66 3.87 35.09 26.56
C ASN A 66 2.74 34.20 27.13
N MET A 67 2.78 33.90 28.43
CA MET A 67 1.73 33.12 29.10
C MET A 67 0.50 33.98 29.39
N SER A 68 -0.49 34.00 28.50
CA SER A 68 -1.92 34.06 28.86
C SER A 68 -2.81 33.91 27.62
N SER A 69 -3.43 32.75 27.47
CA SER A 69 -4.71 32.60 26.79
C SER A 69 -5.27 31.22 27.13
N SER A 70 -6.38 31.18 27.89
CA SER A 70 -7.21 29.99 28.02
C SER A 70 -7.88 29.74 26.67
N LYS A 71 -7.23 28.97 25.79
CA LYS A 71 -7.92 28.41 24.62
C LYS A 71 -9.12 27.61 25.10
N GLU A 72 -10.30 27.93 24.59
CA GLU A 72 -11.41 26.99 24.61
C GLU A 72 -10.96 25.67 23.97
N PRO A 73 -11.48 24.50 24.41
CA PRO A 73 -11.12 23.24 23.79
C PRO A 73 -11.47 23.30 22.29
N GLU A 74 -10.46 23.12 21.44
CA GLU A 74 -10.65 23.02 19.99
C GLU A 74 -11.76 21.99 19.70
N PRO A 75 -12.73 22.30 18.83
CA PRO A 75 -13.90 21.44 18.63
C PRO A 75 -13.48 20.06 18.14
N GLU A 76 -14.05 19.01 18.75
CA GLU A 76 -13.75 17.62 18.43
C GLU A 76 -13.94 17.34 16.92
N PRO A 77 -13.02 16.63 16.25
CA PRO A 77 -13.12 16.39 14.81
C PRO A 77 -14.43 15.69 14.41
N THR A 78 -15.17 16.30 13.48
CA THR A 78 -16.44 15.78 12.95
C THR A 78 -16.27 14.63 11.94
N PHE A 79 -15.03 14.19 11.71
CA PHE A 79 -14.67 13.13 10.78
C PHE A 79 -13.71 12.13 11.44
N GLN A 80 -13.60 10.95 10.83
CA GLN A 80 -12.68 9.89 11.22
C GLN A 80 -11.76 9.55 10.03
N LEU A 81 -10.63 8.93 10.32
CA LEU A 81 -9.76 8.35 9.30
C LEU A 81 -10.23 6.95 8.98
N PHE A 82 -10.13 6.51 7.74
CA PHE A 82 -10.47 5.13 7.42
C PHE A 82 -9.61 4.53 6.31
N THR A 83 -9.61 3.21 6.30
CA THR A 83 -8.91 2.41 5.30
C THR A 83 -9.82 1.25 4.91
N SER A 84 -9.71 0.76 3.68
CA SER A 84 -10.43 -0.43 3.23
C SER A 84 -9.45 -1.35 2.52
N LEU A 85 -9.37 -2.59 2.97
CA LEU A 85 -8.47 -3.62 2.47
C LEU A 85 -9.21 -4.92 2.14
N ARG A 86 -8.53 -5.87 1.51
CA ARG A 86 -9.01 -7.24 1.26
C ARG A 86 -8.48 -8.18 2.34
N TYR A 87 -9.37 -8.95 2.96
CA TYR A 87 -9.03 -10.25 3.56
C TYR A 87 -9.27 -11.33 2.50
N ASP A 88 -8.30 -12.23 2.30
CA ASP A 88 -8.41 -13.36 1.38
C ASP A 88 -7.34 -14.43 1.68
N PRO A 89 -7.72 -15.70 1.93
CA PRO A 89 -6.77 -16.80 2.13
C PRO A 89 -5.77 -17.01 0.99
N ILE A 90 -6.06 -16.62 -0.27
CA ILE A 90 -5.09 -16.74 -1.37
C ILE A 90 -3.81 -15.91 -1.12
N LEU A 91 -3.90 -14.86 -0.30
CA LEU A 91 -2.77 -13.98 0.03
C LEU A 91 -1.67 -14.69 0.82
N LEU A 92 -2.00 -15.81 1.50
CA LEU A 92 -1.04 -16.67 2.17
C LEU A 92 -0.08 -17.38 1.20
N GLN A 93 -0.43 -17.41 -0.09
CA GLN A 93 0.38 -17.99 -1.17
C GLN A 93 1.27 -16.94 -1.89
N SER A 94 1.19 -15.66 -1.51
CA SER A 94 1.92 -14.56 -2.16
C SER A 94 3.16 -14.16 -1.37
N PRO A 95 4.39 -14.44 -1.86
CA PRO A 95 5.61 -13.94 -1.24
C PRO A 95 5.61 -12.42 -1.10
N LEU A 96 5.08 -11.71 -2.11
CA LEU A 96 4.99 -10.24 -2.12
C LEU A 96 4.10 -9.66 -1.01
N ASN A 97 3.10 -10.42 -0.52
CA ASN A 97 2.32 -9.99 0.65
C ASN A 97 3.09 -10.25 1.95
N ILE A 98 3.75 -11.41 2.05
CA ILE A 98 4.52 -11.85 3.22
C ILE A 98 5.76 -10.97 3.44
N GLU A 99 6.54 -10.70 2.40
CA GLU A 99 7.76 -9.87 2.43
C GLU A 99 7.50 -8.42 2.87
N SER A 100 6.28 -7.90 2.68
CA SER A 100 5.95 -6.54 3.10
C SER A 100 5.92 -6.36 4.63
N TRP A 101 5.93 -7.46 5.39
CA TRP A 101 5.65 -7.51 6.82
C TRP A 101 6.84 -7.04 7.69
N PRO A 102 6.69 -5.98 8.53
CA PRO A 102 7.80 -5.38 9.28
C PRO A 102 8.19 -6.09 10.58
N LEU A 103 7.67 -7.28 10.88
CA LEU A 103 7.95 -8.01 12.14
C LEU A 103 8.54 -9.41 11.88
N PRO A 104 9.34 -9.96 12.80
CA PRO A 104 9.65 -11.39 12.85
C PRO A 104 8.42 -12.19 13.35
N SER A 105 7.31 -12.12 12.61
CA SER A 105 6.10 -12.93 12.85
C SER A 105 6.26 -14.30 12.17
N PRO A 106 5.96 -15.42 12.86
CA PRO A 106 6.11 -16.75 12.28
C PRO A 106 4.99 -17.16 11.32
N ALA A 107 3.97 -16.32 11.10
CA ALA A 107 2.77 -16.67 10.32
C ALA A 107 2.50 -15.70 9.15
N PRO A 108 2.18 -16.21 7.94
CA PRO A 108 1.78 -15.39 6.81
C PRO A 108 0.44 -14.68 7.06
N CYS A 109 0.28 -13.48 6.49
CA CYS A 109 -0.86 -12.61 6.74
C CYS A 109 -1.91 -12.68 5.60
N PRO A 110 -3.20 -12.96 5.90
CA PRO A 110 -4.27 -13.02 4.89
C PRO A 110 -4.88 -11.64 4.57
N PHE A 111 -4.25 -10.54 5.00
CA PHE A 111 -4.66 -9.17 4.69
C PHE A 111 -3.76 -8.56 3.61
N TYR A 112 -4.38 -7.99 2.58
CA TYR A 112 -3.70 -7.43 1.42
C TYR A 112 -3.01 -6.11 1.75
N MET A 113 -1.68 -6.04 1.57
CA MET A 113 -0.86 -4.83 1.74
C MET A 113 -0.99 -4.14 3.13
N LEU A 114 -1.27 -4.90 4.21
CA LEU A 114 -1.56 -4.31 5.54
C LEU A 114 -0.58 -3.22 6.02
N PRO A 115 0.75 -3.32 5.81
CA PRO A 115 1.70 -2.27 6.15
C PRO A 115 1.39 -0.92 5.49
N TYR A 116 1.09 -0.91 4.18
CA TYR A 116 0.69 0.30 3.44
C TYR A 116 -0.62 0.88 3.98
N HIS A 117 -1.55 0.02 4.43
CA HIS A 117 -2.80 0.43 5.03
C HIS A 117 -2.61 1.05 6.42
N ARG A 118 -1.65 0.57 7.23
CA ARG A 118 -1.21 1.23 8.48
C ARG A 118 -0.58 2.58 8.17
N ASP A 119 0.40 2.62 7.28
CA ASP A 119 1.18 3.83 7.00
C ASP A 119 0.27 4.97 6.54
N ARG A 120 -0.75 4.66 5.72
CA ARG A 120 -1.75 5.65 5.29
C ARG A 120 -2.56 6.22 6.47
N LEU A 121 -2.96 5.39 7.44
CA LEU A 121 -3.63 5.87 8.66
C LEU A 121 -2.68 6.75 9.49
N GLN A 122 -1.41 6.34 9.63
CA GLN A 122 -0.40 7.08 10.39
C GLN A 122 -0.09 8.44 9.78
N GLN A 123 0.10 8.51 8.46
CA GLN A 123 0.35 9.76 7.74
C GLN A 123 -0.84 10.72 7.89
N ALA A 124 -2.07 10.22 7.76
CA ALA A 124 -3.26 11.04 7.95
C ALA A 124 -3.41 11.53 9.41
N ALA A 125 -3.23 10.65 10.40
CA ALA A 125 -3.27 11.01 11.82
C ALA A 125 -2.17 12.04 12.18
N THR A 126 -1.01 11.94 11.54
CA THR A 126 0.08 12.92 11.66
C THR A 126 -0.31 14.26 11.06
N HIS A 127 -0.88 14.27 9.84
CA HIS A 127 -1.33 15.50 9.17
C HIS A 127 -2.40 16.26 9.98
N PHE A 128 -3.39 15.55 10.51
CA PHE A 128 -4.45 16.15 11.34
C PHE A 128 -4.05 16.34 12.82
N SER A 129 -2.79 16.08 13.20
CA SER A 129 -2.27 16.25 14.56
C SER A 129 -3.05 15.50 15.65
N TRP A 130 -3.30 14.20 15.43
CA TRP A 130 -4.02 13.32 16.37
C TRP A 130 -3.06 12.42 17.17
N PRO A 131 -2.40 12.91 18.24
CA PRO A 131 -1.31 12.18 18.91
C PRO A 131 -1.74 10.82 19.49
N ILE A 132 -2.97 10.71 20.01
CA ILE A 132 -3.48 9.45 20.55
C ILE A 132 -3.68 8.42 19.42
N ALA A 133 -4.25 8.85 18.29
CA ALA A 133 -4.41 8.02 17.11
C ALA A 133 -3.06 7.61 16.48
N ILE A 134 -2.07 8.52 16.45
CA ILE A 134 -0.70 8.21 16.04
C ILE A 134 -0.12 7.12 16.94
N ASN A 135 -0.23 7.24 18.26
CA ASN A 135 0.30 6.23 19.18
C ASN A 135 -0.38 4.86 19.00
N ALA A 136 -1.69 4.84 18.76
CA ALA A 136 -2.47 3.61 18.60
C ALA A 136 -2.08 2.73 17.39
N ILE A 137 -1.48 3.30 16.34
CA ILE A 137 -1.09 2.56 15.12
C ILE A 137 0.41 2.68 14.75
N SER A 138 1.25 3.35 15.54
CA SER A 138 2.68 3.56 15.24
C SER A 138 3.58 2.39 15.66
N GLY A 139 4.73 2.27 14.99
CA GLY A 139 5.77 1.28 15.32
C GLY A 139 5.34 -0.19 15.21
N PRO A 140 6.08 -1.12 15.81
CA PRO A 140 5.70 -2.53 15.92
C PRO A 140 4.39 -2.76 16.70
N GLU A 141 4.22 -2.06 17.82
CA GLU A 141 3.10 -2.26 18.75
C GLU A 141 1.76 -1.85 18.14
N GLY A 142 1.66 -0.67 17.54
CA GLY A 142 0.45 -0.21 16.87
C GLY A 142 0.10 -1.03 15.62
N PHE A 143 1.10 -1.66 15.00
CA PHE A 143 0.86 -2.62 13.91
C PHE A 143 0.32 -3.95 14.43
N GLN A 144 0.84 -4.45 15.56
CA GLN A 144 0.28 -5.61 16.25
C GLN A 144 -1.14 -5.32 16.79
N ASN A 145 -1.41 -4.11 17.28
CA ASN A 145 -2.75 -3.65 17.68
C ASN A 145 -3.74 -3.72 16.50
N LEU A 146 -3.34 -3.19 15.33
CA LEU A 146 -4.15 -3.26 14.11
C LEU A 146 -4.43 -4.71 13.68
N LEU A 147 -3.40 -5.57 13.63
CA LEU A 147 -3.59 -7.00 13.30
C LEU A 147 -4.52 -7.69 14.31
N THR A 148 -4.29 -7.48 15.60
CA THR A 148 -5.09 -8.10 16.68
C THR A 148 -6.54 -7.64 16.62
N THR A 149 -6.78 -6.37 16.31
CA THR A 149 -8.13 -5.82 16.12
C THR A 149 -8.81 -6.46 14.90
N LEU A 150 -8.09 -6.62 13.78
CA LEU A 150 -8.61 -7.29 12.59
C LEU A 150 -8.99 -8.75 12.86
N SER A 151 -8.06 -9.55 13.37
CA SER A 151 -8.28 -10.98 13.64
C SER A 151 -9.33 -11.27 14.72
N LYS A 152 -9.70 -10.29 15.56
CA LYS A 152 -10.81 -10.40 16.51
C LYS A 152 -12.18 -10.07 15.90
N ASN A 153 -12.23 -9.26 14.85
CA ASN A 153 -13.47 -8.73 14.27
C ASN A 153 -13.87 -9.36 12.94
N ILE A 154 -13.03 -10.23 12.35
CA ILE A 154 -13.35 -10.99 11.16
C ILE A 154 -13.09 -12.49 11.35
N ASP A 155 -13.91 -13.32 10.71
CA ASP A 155 -13.69 -14.77 10.68
C ASP A 155 -12.56 -15.11 9.71
N THR A 156 -11.35 -15.31 10.26
CA THR A 156 -10.17 -15.74 9.51
C THR A 156 -10.14 -17.25 9.21
N SER A 157 -11.18 -18.01 9.58
CA SER A 157 -11.33 -19.42 9.19
C SER A 157 -12.14 -19.60 7.91
N SER A 158 -12.96 -18.59 7.56
CA SER A 158 -13.75 -18.61 6.33
C SER A 158 -12.87 -18.55 5.07
N PRO A 159 -13.15 -19.40 4.05
CA PRO A 159 -12.48 -19.34 2.75
C PRO A 159 -12.95 -18.16 1.89
N ALA A 160 -14.04 -17.46 2.27
CA ALA A 160 -14.63 -16.41 1.47
C ALA A 160 -13.88 -15.07 1.64
N PRO A 161 -13.53 -14.36 0.55
CA PRO A 161 -12.85 -13.08 0.64
C PRO A 161 -13.79 -11.96 1.11
N LEU A 162 -13.24 -11.05 1.91
CA LEU A 162 -13.98 -9.94 2.53
C LEU A 162 -13.32 -8.60 2.18
N ARG A 163 -14.15 -7.58 1.88
CA ARG A 163 -13.76 -6.19 2.06
C ARG A 163 -13.81 -5.88 3.55
N VAL A 164 -12.68 -5.51 4.12
CA VAL A 164 -12.58 -5.08 5.52
C VAL A 164 -12.32 -3.57 5.55
N ARG A 165 -13.25 -2.80 6.12
CA ARG A 165 -13.11 -1.37 6.41
C ARG A 165 -12.66 -1.23 7.87
N ILE A 166 -11.55 -0.55 8.09
CA ILE A 166 -11.08 -0.14 9.41
C ILE A 166 -11.27 1.37 9.52
N VAL A 167 -11.84 1.84 10.61
CA VAL A 167 -11.98 3.26 10.95
C VAL A 167 -11.13 3.55 12.20
N LEU A 168 -10.43 4.67 12.18
CA LEU A 168 -9.59 5.18 13.26
C LEU A 168 -10.13 6.57 13.65
N ASP A 169 -10.56 6.73 14.89
CA ASP A 169 -10.94 8.03 15.44
C ASP A 169 -9.72 8.79 16.02
N HIS A 170 -9.93 10.06 16.37
CA HIS A 170 -8.88 10.91 16.94
C HIS A 170 -8.46 10.50 18.37
N LYS A 171 -9.26 9.65 19.04
CA LYS A 171 -8.98 9.07 20.37
C LYS A 171 -8.22 7.73 20.25
N GLY A 172 -7.89 7.29 19.04
CA GLY A 172 -7.13 6.08 18.78
C GLY A 172 -7.96 4.79 18.79
N ASN A 173 -9.29 4.88 18.84
CA ASN A 173 -10.14 3.69 18.76
C ASN A 173 -10.17 3.17 17.32
N LEU A 174 -10.06 1.85 17.17
CA LEU A 174 -10.19 1.15 15.89
C LEU A 174 -11.53 0.40 15.85
N THR A 175 -12.37 0.69 14.85
CA THR A 175 -13.57 -0.11 14.56
C THR A 175 -13.41 -0.81 13.21
N VAL A 176 -14.04 -1.98 13.06
CA VAL A 176 -13.91 -2.85 11.89
C VAL A 176 -15.29 -3.27 11.38
N GLU A 177 -15.49 -3.13 10.08
CA GLU A 177 -16.68 -3.59 9.35
C GLU A 177 -16.24 -4.50 8.20
N SER A 178 -16.84 -5.67 8.05
CA SER A 178 -16.54 -6.60 6.96
C SER A 178 -17.76 -6.90 6.09
N ASN A 179 -17.56 -6.97 4.77
CA ASN A 179 -18.59 -7.33 3.80
C ASN A 179 -18.00 -8.31 2.76
N PRO A 180 -18.75 -9.31 2.28
CA PRO A 180 -18.31 -10.19 1.19
C PRO A 180 -17.89 -9.42 -0.07
N VAL A 181 -16.91 -9.95 -0.80
CA VAL A 181 -16.51 -9.46 -2.14
C VAL A 181 -16.29 -10.62 -3.12
N PRO A 182 -16.29 -10.35 -4.44
CA PRO A 182 -15.89 -11.35 -5.41
C PRO A 182 -14.45 -11.88 -5.20
N ALA A 183 -14.26 -13.16 -5.53
CA ALA A 183 -12.94 -13.75 -5.73
C ALA A 183 -12.18 -13.01 -6.85
N VAL A 184 -10.86 -12.93 -6.74
CA VAL A 184 -9.95 -12.40 -7.78
C VAL A 184 -8.68 -13.24 -7.80
N SER A 185 -7.91 -13.18 -8.89
CA SER A 185 -6.61 -13.87 -8.96
C SER A 185 -5.52 -13.14 -8.17
N LEU A 186 -4.44 -13.86 -7.82
CA LEU A 186 -3.22 -13.24 -7.31
C LEU A 186 -2.57 -12.29 -8.33
N SER A 187 -2.63 -12.57 -9.63
CA SER A 187 -2.11 -11.66 -10.67
C SER A 187 -2.88 -10.35 -10.77
N ASN A 188 -4.16 -10.33 -10.38
CA ASN A 188 -4.98 -9.12 -10.29
C ASN A 188 -4.64 -8.28 -9.03
N LEU A 189 -4.17 -8.91 -7.95
CA LEU A 189 -3.72 -8.22 -6.73
C LEU A 189 -2.26 -7.75 -6.85
N PHE A 190 -1.35 -8.63 -7.24
CA PHE A 190 0.07 -8.37 -7.40
C PHE A 190 0.52 -8.58 -8.86
N PRO A 191 0.10 -7.72 -9.80
CA PRO A 191 0.53 -7.83 -11.19
C PRO A 191 2.04 -7.56 -11.32
N THR A 192 2.74 -8.33 -12.15
CA THR A 192 4.16 -8.05 -12.48
C THR A 192 4.31 -6.83 -13.39
N ARG A 193 3.32 -6.59 -14.26
CA ARG A 193 3.16 -5.40 -15.09
C ARG A 193 1.68 -5.19 -15.40
N LEU A 194 1.33 -4.03 -15.96
CA LEU A 194 0.02 -3.82 -16.56
C LEU A 194 0.11 -3.99 -18.09
N PRO A 195 -0.70 -4.88 -18.72
CA PRO A 195 -0.76 -5.02 -20.17
C PRO A 195 -1.04 -3.68 -20.87
N PRO A 196 -0.27 -3.30 -21.92
CA PRO A 196 -0.46 -2.04 -22.62
C PRO A 196 -1.83 -1.97 -23.35
N PRO A 197 -2.27 -0.77 -23.77
CA PRO A 197 -3.45 -0.60 -24.60
C PRO A 197 -3.41 -1.47 -25.84
N SER A 198 -4.57 -2.01 -26.21
CA SER A 198 -4.72 -2.72 -27.48
C SER A 198 -4.53 -1.72 -28.63
N THR A 199 -3.50 -1.90 -29.44
CA THR A 199 -3.27 -1.02 -30.60
C THR A 199 -4.39 -1.21 -31.62
N THR A 200 -5.18 -0.17 -31.88
CA THR A 200 -6.08 -0.06 -33.04
C THR A 200 -5.26 0.12 -34.33
N SER A 201 -4.46 -0.90 -34.68
CA SER A 201 -3.82 -0.99 -35.98
C SER A 201 -4.86 -1.41 -37.02
N SER A 202 -5.38 -0.43 -37.75
CA SER A 202 -6.10 -0.64 -39.01
C SER A 202 -5.15 -0.96 -40.18
N HIS A 203 -3.85 -1.18 -39.92
CA HIS A 203 -2.91 -1.67 -40.91
C HIS A 203 -2.79 -3.20 -40.83
N PRO A 204 -2.89 -3.92 -41.98
CA PRO A 204 -2.58 -5.34 -42.02
C PRO A 204 -1.09 -5.53 -41.70
N THR A 205 -0.81 -6.40 -40.73
CA THR A 205 0.55 -6.76 -40.33
C THR A 205 1.34 -7.25 -41.56
N PRO A 206 2.56 -6.75 -41.82
CA PRO A 206 3.42 -7.39 -42.81
C PRO A 206 3.64 -8.85 -42.38
N GLN A 207 3.27 -9.81 -43.23
CA GLN A 207 3.64 -11.20 -42.99
C GLN A 207 5.14 -11.34 -43.18
N VAL A 208 5.87 -11.31 -42.07
CA VAL A 208 7.32 -11.57 -42.06
C VAL A 208 7.52 -13.08 -42.25
N SER A 209 7.71 -13.50 -43.49
CA SER A 209 8.07 -14.88 -43.83
C SER A 209 9.53 -15.16 -43.47
N ILE A 210 9.78 -15.61 -42.25
CA ILE A 210 11.11 -16.03 -41.81
C ILE A 210 11.37 -17.46 -42.28
N SER A 211 12.46 -17.67 -43.02
CA SER A 211 12.83 -18.98 -43.57
C SER A 211 13.31 -19.97 -42.50
N PRO A 212 13.21 -21.30 -42.71
CA PRO A 212 13.26 -22.29 -41.62
C PRO A 212 14.65 -22.61 -41.03
N LEU A 213 15.71 -21.87 -41.37
CA LEU A 213 17.10 -22.34 -41.26
C LEU A 213 17.90 -21.86 -40.03
N THR A 214 17.27 -21.20 -39.07
CA THR A 214 17.86 -20.89 -37.76
C THR A 214 16.85 -21.20 -36.66
N GLY A 215 17.24 -22.06 -35.72
CA GLY A 215 16.31 -22.75 -34.84
C GLY A 215 15.50 -21.84 -33.90
N GLY A 216 14.20 -22.10 -33.85
CA GLY A 216 13.40 -21.94 -32.62
C GLY A 216 13.24 -20.53 -32.06
N ALA A 217 13.01 -19.51 -32.89
CA ALA A 217 12.42 -18.27 -32.38
C ALA A 217 10.97 -18.54 -31.94
N LEU A 218 10.68 -18.35 -30.64
CA LEU A 218 9.31 -18.44 -30.12
C LEU A 218 8.48 -17.25 -30.63
N THR A 219 7.65 -17.49 -31.63
CA THR A 219 6.71 -16.49 -32.15
C THR A 219 5.59 -16.28 -31.14
N LEU A 220 5.71 -15.25 -30.30
CA LEU A 220 4.69 -14.89 -29.33
C LEU A 220 3.43 -14.38 -30.05
N GLY A 221 2.37 -15.18 -30.05
CA GLY A 221 1.09 -14.85 -30.67
C GLY A 221 0.33 -13.77 -29.90
N THR A 222 -0.66 -13.15 -30.55
CA THR A 222 -1.59 -12.18 -29.91
C THR A 222 -2.44 -12.78 -28.78
N THR A 223 -2.39 -14.11 -28.59
CA THR A 223 -3.07 -14.88 -27.56
C THR A 223 -2.14 -15.41 -26.45
N ASP A 224 -0.83 -15.15 -26.53
CA ASP A 224 0.13 -15.76 -25.61
C ASP A 224 0.22 -14.95 -24.31
N PHE A 225 -0.69 -15.26 -23.38
CA PHE A 225 -0.70 -14.71 -22.04
C PHE A 225 0.30 -15.44 -21.15
N LEU A 226 1.23 -14.71 -20.54
CA LEU A 226 2.02 -15.24 -19.43
C LEU A 226 1.10 -15.47 -18.21
N PRO A 227 1.22 -16.58 -17.46
CA PRO A 227 0.37 -16.87 -16.30
C PRO A 227 0.38 -15.80 -15.18
N SER A 228 1.37 -14.91 -15.19
CA SER A 228 1.59 -13.84 -14.21
C SER A 228 0.87 -12.51 -14.52
N GLU A 229 0.19 -12.39 -15.67
CA GLU A 229 -0.48 -11.13 -16.06
C GLU A 229 -1.89 -11.00 -15.44
N PRO A 230 -2.34 -9.77 -15.12
CA PRO A 230 -3.75 -9.51 -14.87
C PRO A 230 -4.51 -9.61 -16.21
N LEU A 231 -5.35 -10.62 -16.38
CA LEU A 231 -6.08 -10.79 -17.63
C LEU A 231 -7.12 -9.68 -17.82
N LYS A 232 -7.12 -9.05 -19.02
CA LYS A 232 -8.13 -8.03 -19.40
C LYS A 232 -9.58 -8.53 -19.36
N SER A 233 -9.80 -9.85 -19.24
CA SER A 233 -11.11 -10.52 -19.36
C SER A 233 -11.57 -11.34 -18.15
N PHE A 234 -10.76 -11.52 -17.09
CA PHE A 234 -11.10 -12.47 -16.01
C PHE A 234 -12.07 -11.93 -14.94
N ASN A 235 -12.37 -10.64 -14.95
CA ASN A 235 -13.45 -10.05 -14.15
C ASN A 235 -14.57 -9.60 -15.09
N SER A 236 -15.62 -10.43 -15.22
CA SER A 236 -16.94 -10.11 -15.80
C SER A 236 -16.96 -9.36 -17.14
N SER A 237 -16.79 -10.09 -18.26
CA SER A 237 -17.35 -9.84 -19.62
C SER A 237 -17.25 -8.46 -20.31
N SER A 238 -16.77 -7.40 -19.66
CA SER A 238 -16.67 -6.03 -20.18
C SER A 238 -15.75 -5.18 -19.29
N PRO A 239 -15.03 -4.18 -19.84
CA PRO A 239 -14.23 -3.25 -19.05
C PRO A 239 -15.09 -2.40 -18.12
N TYR A 240 -14.50 -1.89 -17.03
CA TYR A 240 -15.15 -0.83 -16.25
C TYR A 240 -15.36 0.42 -17.12
N THR A 241 -16.51 1.07 -16.96
CA THR A 241 -16.79 2.39 -17.55
C THR A 241 -16.19 3.47 -16.64
N ILE A 242 -15.24 4.24 -17.15
CA ILE A 242 -14.48 5.23 -16.38
C ILE A 242 -14.88 6.63 -16.85
N ILE A 243 -15.50 7.41 -15.98
CA ILE A 243 -16.18 8.66 -16.33
C ILE A 243 -15.41 9.84 -15.73
N PRO A 244 -14.81 10.74 -16.53
CA PRO A 244 -14.31 12.01 -16.01
C PRO A 244 -15.47 12.86 -15.47
N ASP A 245 -15.38 13.31 -14.21
CA ASP A 245 -16.41 14.18 -13.62
C ASP A 245 -16.43 15.54 -14.36
N PRO A 246 -17.58 15.99 -14.90
CA PRO A 246 -17.68 17.33 -15.49
C PRO A 246 -17.52 18.45 -14.46
N SER A 247 -17.69 18.18 -13.17
CA SER A 247 -17.48 19.17 -12.10
C SER A 247 -16.05 19.11 -11.56
N LEU A 248 -15.40 20.26 -11.52
CA LEU A 248 -14.08 20.39 -10.91
C LEU A 248 -14.15 20.32 -9.38
N THR A 249 -13.18 19.65 -8.77
CA THR A 249 -12.98 19.54 -7.32
C THR A 249 -11.78 20.39 -6.91
N THR A 250 -11.92 21.21 -5.87
CA THR A 250 -10.77 21.90 -5.27
C THR A 250 -10.00 20.93 -4.36
N PRO A 251 -8.68 20.72 -4.57
CA PRO A 251 -7.85 19.91 -3.67
C PRO A 251 -7.93 20.37 -2.21
N SER A 252 -7.95 19.41 -1.28
CA SER A 252 -8.01 19.67 0.16
C SER A 252 -7.39 18.51 0.97
N PRO A 253 -7.16 18.66 2.29
CA PRO A 253 -6.81 17.54 3.16
C PRO A 253 -7.77 16.34 3.06
N TYR A 254 -9.05 16.57 2.77
CA TYR A 254 -10.06 15.53 2.62
C TYR A 254 -10.01 14.80 1.26
N THR A 255 -9.29 15.35 0.28
CA THR A 255 -8.94 14.64 -0.97
C THR A 255 -7.54 14.03 -0.92
N GLY A 256 -6.59 14.61 -0.18
CA GLY A 256 -5.25 14.01 0.02
C GLY A 256 -5.25 12.80 0.97
N PHE A 257 -6.14 12.80 1.98
CA PHE A 257 -6.21 11.74 3.00
C PHE A 257 -7.58 11.06 3.03
N LYS A 258 -7.59 9.77 3.37
CA LYS A 258 -8.82 8.95 3.37
C LYS A 258 -9.64 9.16 4.64
N THR A 259 -10.52 10.16 4.61
CA THR A 259 -11.41 10.52 5.73
C THR A 259 -12.87 10.14 5.47
N THR A 260 -13.70 10.11 6.52
CA THR A 260 -15.17 9.95 6.39
C THR A 260 -15.86 11.19 5.81
N SER A 261 -15.19 12.34 5.70
CA SER A 261 -15.68 13.48 4.94
C SER A 261 -15.53 13.19 3.45
N ARG A 262 -16.64 12.84 2.78
CA ARG A 262 -16.61 12.28 1.40
C ARG A 262 -17.55 12.94 0.39
N ASN A 263 -18.23 14.02 0.76
CA ASN A 263 -19.25 14.68 -0.06
C ASN A 263 -18.80 14.97 -1.52
N MET A 264 -17.54 15.40 -1.74
CA MET A 264 -17.00 15.59 -3.09
C MET A 264 -16.99 14.31 -3.94
N TYR A 265 -16.67 13.16 -3.34
CA TYR A 265 -16.70 11.85 -4.00
C TYR A 265 -18.14 11.35 -4.20
N ASP A 266 -19.01 11.56 -3.21
CA ASP A 266 -20.39 11.07 -3.24
C ASP A 266 -21.22 11.85 -4.28
N THR A 267 -21.01 13.16 -4.39
CA THR A 267 -21.64 13.99 -5.44
C THR A 267 -21.07 13.70 -6.83
N ALA A 268 -19.77 13.43 -6.97
CA ALA A 268 -19.17 12.96 -8.22
C ALA A 268 -19.83 11.64 -8.69
N ARG A 269 -19.99 10.68 -7.77
CA ARG A 269 -20.66 9.40 -8.06
C ARG A 269 -22.13 9.59 -8.43
N SER A 270 -22.83 10.53 -7.80
CA SER A 270 -24.20 10.89 -8.17
C SER A 270 -24.29 11.47 -9.59
N ARG A 271 -23.35 12.33 -10.00
CA ARG A 271 -23.29 12.89 -11.37
C ARG A 271 -22.99 11.82 -12.43
N ALA A 272 -22.21 10.81 -12.08
CA ALA A 272 -21.85 9.69 -12.95
C ALA A 272 -22.83 8.50 -12.88
N GLU A 273 -23.98 8.66 -12.21
CA GLU A 273 -25.01 7.63 -12.01
C GLU A 273 -24.44 6.31 -11.44
N ILE A 274 -23.65 6.40 -10.36
CA ILE A 274 -23.04 5.24 -9.69
C ILE A 274 -23.62 5.07 -8.28
N HIS A 275 -24.61 4.20 -8.15
CA HIS A 275 -25.41 4.07 -6.93
C HIS A 275 -24.81 3.09 -5.91
N THR A 276 -24.00 2.13 -6.35
CA THR A 276 -23.49 1.02 -5.54
C THR A 276 -21.96 0.90 -5.61
N PHE A 277 -21.37 0.15 -4.66
CA PHE A 277 -19.93 -0.18 -4.65
C PHE A 277 -19.56 -1.37 -5.57
N THR A 278 -20.54 -1.92 -6.29
CA THR A 278 -20.43 -3.15 -7.10
C THR A 278 -20.59 -2.95 -8.60
N GLU A 279 -21.17 -1.83 -9.02
CA GLU A 279 -21.25 -1.47 -10.45
C GLU A 279 -19.85 -1.40 -11.10
N PRO A 280 -19.72 -1.86 -12.36
CA PRO A 280 -18.49 -1.71 -13.15
C PRO A 280 -18.35 -0.28 -13.71
N LYS A 281 -18.58 0.72 -12.86
CA LYS A 281 -18.42 2.14 -13.15
C LYS A 281 -17.47 2.77 -12.12
N GLU A 282 -16.67 3.72 -12.54
CA GLU A 282 -15.90 4.60 -11.66
C GLU A 282 -15.93 6.03 -12.22
N VAL A 283 -15.93 7.02 -11.33
CA VAL A 283 -15.85 8.44 -11.69
C VAL A 283 -14.50 8.99 -11.29
N LEU A 284 -13.83 9.71 -12.19
CA LEU A 284 -12.55 10.37 -11.96
C LEU A 284 -12.77 11.81 -11.52
N LEU A 285 -12.22 12.18 -10.37
CA LEU A 285 -12.23 13.55 -9.89
C LEU A 285 -11.18 14.36 -10.66
N VAL A 286 -11.58 15.56 -11.08
CA VAL A 286 -10.75 16.49 -11.85
C VAL A 286 -10.49 17.72 -10.98
N SER A 287 -9.23 18.13 -10.83
CA SER A 287 -8.86 19.27 -10.00
C SER A 287 -9.33 20.59 -10.61
N SER A 288 -9.38 21.65 -9.82
CA SER A 288 -9.61 23.03 -10.28
C SER A 288 -8.67 23.49 -11.40
N ASN A 289 -7.52 22.82 -11.58
CA ASN A 289 -6.54 23.08 -12.63
C ASN A 289 -6.73 22.21 -13.89
N GLY A 290 -7.85 21.48 -14.00
CA GLY A 290 -8.15 20.58 -15.13
C GLY A 290 -7.31 19.31 -15.17
N GLN A 291 -6.77 18.85 -14.04
CA GLN A 291 -5.89 17.68 -13.94
C GLN A 291 -6.62 16.52 -13.25
N ILE A 292 -6.47 15.29 -13.74
CA ILE A 292 -7.03 14.09 -13.10
C ILE A 292 -6.38 13.88 -11.72
N MET A 293 -7.19 13.69 -10.68
CA MET A 293 -6.75 13.50 -9.30
C MET A 293 -6.69 12.01 -8.92
N GLU A 294 -7.86 11.37 -8.87
CA GLU A 294 -8.08 9.97 -8.53
C GLU A 294 -9.49 9.55 -9.01
N GLY A 295 -9.85 8.27 -8.89
CA GLY A 295 -11.23 7.80 -8.96
C GLY A 295 -11.93 7.92 -7.60
N SER A 296 -13.27 7.88 -7.57
CA SER A 296 -14.02 8.00 -6.31
C SER A 296 -13.65 6.95 -5.26
N LEU A 297 -13.21 5.76 -5.70
CA LEU A 297 -12.80 4.63 -4.88
C LEU A 297 -11.44 4.04 -5.27
N THR A 298 -10.74 4.61 -6.27
CA THR A 298 -9.58 4.00 -6.92
C THR A 298 -8.50 5.01 -7.34
N THR A 299 -7.30 4.53 -7.64
CA THR A 299 -6.27 5.30 -8.35
C THR A 299 -6.26 4.89 -9.84
N PRO A 300 -6.33 5.85 -10.79
CA PRO A 300 -6.23 5.55 -12.21
C PRO A 300 -4.77 5.48 -12.70
N PHE A 301 -4.57 4.73 -13.80
CA PHE A 301 -3.32 4.62 -14.55
C PHE A 301 -3.63 4.74 -16.04
N PHE A 302 -2.88 5.59 -16.73
CA PHE A 302 -3.00 5.91 -18.15
C PHE A 302 -1.72 5.51 -18.87
N TYR A 303 -1.80 5.18 -20.16
CA TYR A 303 -0.62 4.82 -20.95
C TYR A 303 -0.12 6.04 -21.73
N ARG A 304 1.08 6.51 -21.41
CA ARG A 304 1.72 7.68 -22.04
C ARG A 304 3.19 7.33 -22.30
N ASP A 305 3.75 7.74 -23.44
CA ASP A 305 5.17 7.55 -23.78
C ASP A 305 5.69 6.09 -23.62
N ARG A 306 4.84 5.12 -23.98
CA ARG A 306 5.09 3.66 -23.85
C ARG A 306 5.21 3.13 -22.40
N LYS A 307 4.76 3.89 -21.40
CA LYS A 307 4.77 3.52 -19.98
C LYS A 307 3.41 3.78 -19.32
N TRP A 308 3.14 3.10 -18.21
CA TRP A 308 2.00 3.43 -17.35
C TRP A 308 2.35 4.61 -16.45
N VAL A 309 1.45 5.59 -16.41
CA VAL A 309 1.54 6.78 -15.57
C VAL A 309 0.31 6.92 -14.70
N THR A 310 0.47 7.45 -13.49
CA THR A 310 -0.62 7.72 -12.52
C THR A 310 -0.53 9.18 -12.04
N PRO A 311 -1.63 9.82 -11.62
CA PRO A 311 -1.58 11.19 -11.10
C PRO A 311 -0.52 11.40 -10.01
N SER A 312 0.14 12.56 -10.03
CA SER A 312 0.96 13.06 -8.93
C SER A 312 0.10 13.32 -7.69
N GLU A 313 0.68 13.19 -6.49
CA GLU A 313 0.01 13.61 -5.25
C GLU A 313 -0.25 15.13 -5.21
N GLU A 314 0.55 15.90 -5.96
CA GLU A 314 0.36 17.35 -6.19
C GLU A 314 -0.94 17.68 -6.93
N CYS A 315 -1.53 16.74 -7.68
CA CYS A 315 -2.84 16.91 -8.29
C CYS A 315 -3.97 16.89 -7.23
N GLY A 316 -3.67 16.50 -5.98
CA GLY A 316 -4.57 16.61 -4.82
C GLY A 316 -5.40 15.38 -4.49
N GLY A 317 -5.17 14.24 -5.16
CA GLY A 317 -5.85 12.97 -4.86
C GLY A 317 -5.13 12.14 -3.79
N GLN A 318 -5.82 11.11 -3.28
CA GLN A 318 -5.28 10.25 -2.21
C GLN A 318 -4.01 9.50 -2.59
N ILE A 319 -3.09 9.38 -1.62
CA ILE A 319 -1.97 8.44 -1.68
C ILE A 319 -2.50 7.00 -1.48
N GLY A 320 -2.99 6.40 -2.56
CA GLY A 320 -3.51 5.03 -2.60
C GLY A 320 -2.47 3.98 -2.21
N THR A 321 -2.88 2.90 -1.52
CA THR A 321 -1.95 1.83 -1.10
C THR A 321 -1.40 1.06 -2.28
N THR A 322 -2.26 0.66 -3.22
CA THR A 322 -1.88 0.05 -4.51
C THR A 322 -1.11 1.01 -5.42
N ARG A 323 -1.41 2.32 -5.37
CA ARG A 323 -0.62 3.37 -6.06
C ARG A 323 0.82 3.38 -5.56
N ARG A 324 1.02 3.48 -4.24
CA ARG A 324 2.34 3.50 -3.61
C ARG A 324 3.12 2.23 -3.94
N TRP A 325 2.50 1.05 -3.81
CA TRP A 325 3.13 -0.21 -4.19
C TRP A 325 3.50 -0.29 -5.68
N ALA A 326 2.63 0.15 -6.60
CA ALA A 326 2.92 0.16 -8.04
C ALA A 326 4.11 1.07 -8.41
N LEU A 327 4.22 2.23 -7.75
CA LEU A 327 5.37 3.13 -7.89
C LEU A 327 6.65 2.51 -7.33
N GLU A 328 6.60 1.91 -6.12
CA GLU A 328 7.75 1.24 -5.50
C GLU A 328 8.23 0.01 -6.29
N LYS A 329 7.35 -0.67 -7.03
CA LYS A 329 7.69 -1.78 -7.93
C LYS A 329 8.01 -1.35 -9.37
N GLY A 330 7.95 -0.06 -9.71
CA GLY A 330 8.22 0.45 -11.06
C GLY A 330 7.20 0.06 -12.12
N ILE A 331 6.01 -0.41 -11.71
CA ILE A 331 4.89 -0.78 -12.61
C ILE A 331 4.31 0.48 -13.27
N SER A 332 4.37 1.60 -12.57
CA SER A 332 4.00 2.92 -13.10
C SER A 332 4.95 4.01 -12.62
N THR A 333 4.84 5.19 -13.23
CA THR A 333 5.50 6.43 -12.76
C THR A 333 4.45 7.51 -12.49
N GLN A 334 4.75 8.49 -11.64
CA GLN A 334 3.81 9.59 -11.40
C GLN A 334 4.00 10.73 -12.42
N THR A 335 2.89 11.36 -12.83
CA THR A 335 2.89 12.56 -13.68
C THR A 335 1.58 13.34 -13.53
N THR A 336 1.51 14.53 -14.09
CA THR A 336 0.24 15.27 -14.28
C THR A 336 -0.47 14.76 -15.53
N ILE A 337 -1.73 14.34 -15.40
CA ILE A 337 -2.61 14.00 -16.54
C ILE A 337 -3.68 15.09 -16.66
N PRO A 338 -3.65 15.98 -17.68
CA PRO A 338 -4.75 16.91 -17.92
C PRO A 338 -5.96 16.17 -18.50
N ILE A 339 -7.18 16.58 -18.13
CA ILE A 339 -8.43 15.99 -18.64
C ILE A 339 -8.51 16.05 -20.17
N THR A 340 -7.96 17.11 -20.78
CA THR A 340 -7.87 17.31 -22.23
C THR A 340 -6.97 16.32 -22.96
N SER A 341 -6.19 15.50 -22.23
CA SER A 341 -5.41 14.40 -22.79
C SER A 341 -6.13 13.05 -22.76
N LEU A 342 -7.37 13.00 -22.28
CA LEU A 342 -8.20 11.79 -22.29
C LEU A 342 -9.05 11.73 -23.56
N THR A 343 -9.21 10.53 -24.13
CA THR A 343 -10.07 10.30 -25.31
C THR A 343 -11.16 9.27 -25.03
N GLU A 344 -12.29 9.39 -25.72
CA GLU A 344 -13.39 8.41 -25.67
C GLU A 344 -12.88 6.99 -26.01
N ASN A 345 -13.35 5.97 -25.27
CA ASN A 345 -12.90 4.58 -25.30
C ASN A 345 -11.42 4.29 -24.92
N GLU A 346 -10.66 5.29 -24.45
CA GLU A 346 -9.24 5.12 -24.05
C GLU A 346 -9.07 4.00 -23.00
N GLU A 347 -8.15 3.07 -23.26
CA GLU A 347 -7.81 1.99 -22.33
C GLU A 347 -7.00 2.51 -21.14
N CYS A 348 -7.49 2.24 -19.94
CA CYS A 348 -6.83 2.58 -18.69
C CYS A 348 -6.94 1.44 -17.68
N TRP A 349 -6.21 1.55 -16.57
CA TRP A 349 -6.39 0.70 -15.40
C TRP A 349 -6.80 1.56 -14.20
N ILE A 350 -7.54 0.97 -13.27
CA ILE A 350 -7.84 1.53 -11.95
C ILE A 350 -7.39 0.55 -10.87
N SER A 351 -7.04 1.02 -9.68
CA SER A 351 -6.70 0.12 -8.57
C SER A 351 -7.18 0.59 -7.20
N ASN A 352 -7.42 -0.36 -6.30
CA ASN A 352 -7.51 -0.08 -4.86
C ASN A 352 -7.15 -1.31 -4.00
N GLY A 353 -7.00 -1.07 -2.70
CA GLY A 353 -6.69 -2.10 -1.70
C GLY A 353 -7.77 -3.17 -1.48
N VAL A 354 -8.84 -3.24 -2.27
CA VAL A 354 -9.89 -4.27 -2.14
C VAL A 354 -9.97 -5.15 -3.41
N ARG A 355 -9.95 -4.51 -4.58
CA ARG A 355 -10.13 -5.15 -5.89
C ARG A 355 -8.82 -5.37 -6.66
N GLY A 356 -7.67 -4.93 -6.15
CA GLY A 356 -6.41 -5.01 -6.90
C GLY A 356 -6.40 -4.02 -8.06
N PHE A 357 -5.95 -4.46 -9.23
CA PHE A 357 -5.88 -3.70 -10.47
C PHE A 357 -6.96 -4.19 -11.46
N THR A 358 -7.76 -3.28 -11.98
CA THR A 358 -8.93 -3.59 -12.84
C THR A 358 -8.87 -2.76 -14.12
N PHE A 359 -9.19 -3.39 -15.24
CA PHE A 359 -9.18 -2.77 -16.57
C PHE A 359 -10.44 -1.94 -16.83
N GLY A 360 -10.28 -0.78 -17.48
CA GLY A 360 -11.38 0.13 -17.78
C GLY A 360 -11.20 0.87 -19.12
N ARG A 361 -12.28 1.51 -19.56
CA ARG A 361 -12.30 2.43 -20.71
C ARG A 361 -12.88 3.77 -20.32
N ILE A 362 -12.28 4.86 -20.80
CA ILE A 362 -12.85 6.20 -20.67
C ILE A 362 -14.17 6.29 -21.44
N LYS A 363 -15.18 6.88 -20.81
CA LYS A 363 -16.44 7.29 -21.43
C LYS A 363 -16.82 8.66 -20.90
N PHE A 364 -16.96 9.65 -21.79
CA PHE A 364 -17.48 10.96 -21.40
C PHE A 364 -19.01 10.91 -21.20
N LEU A 365 -19.52 11.77 -20.32
CA LEU A 365 -20.96 12.01 -20.24
C LEU A 365 -21.40 12.79 -21.49
N SER A 366 -22.52 12.36 -22.07
CA SER A 366 -23.12 12.88 -23.31
C SER A 366 -24.10 14.02 -23.04
#